data_AF-A0A2V8CA08-F1
#
_entry.id   AF-A0A2V8CA08-F1
#
_cell.length_a   1.000
_cell.length_b   1.000
_cell.length_c   1.000
_cell.angle_alpha   90.00
_cell.angle_beta   90.00
_cell.angle_gamma   90.00
#
_symmetry.space_group_name_H-M   'P 1'
#
loop_
_entity.id
_entity.type
_entity.pdbx_description
1 polymer ?
#
loop_
_entity_poly.entity_id
_entity_poly.type
_entity_poly.pdbx_seq_one_letter_code
_entity_poly.pdbx_strand_id
1 'polypeptide(L)'
;LDLRSMSASAASVGCLFDLLSTTGWVERAGHIVQLTGCGCYAAHIASAYGVTVSYQPMFAVLPTLLFGNARIARVDPSGLETMVNRAMNVWGGGGAHITYFKKLDEIVVDIF
;
A
#
# COMPACT_ATOMS: atom_id res chain seq x y z
N LEU A 1 16.81 -7.89 11.05
CA LEU A 1 17.27 -6.73 10.27
C LEU A 1 18.18 -5.89 11.16
N ASP A 2 19.38 -5.53 10.71
CA ASP A 2 20.24 -4.57 11.43
C ASP A 2 19.96 -3.17 10.87
N LEU A 3 19.55 -2.23 11.72
CA LEU A 3 19.23 -0.87 11.28
C LEU A 3 20.45 -0.13 10.71
N ARG A 4 21.65 -0.51 11.13
CA ARG A 4 22.90 0.12 10.66
C ARG A 4 23.25 -0.23 9.22
N SER A 5 22.69 -1.31 8.69
CA SER A 5 22.90 -1.72 7.30
C SER A 5 21.94 -1.04 6.33
N MET A 6 21.03 -0.19 6.82
CA MET A 6 20.05 0.51 5.97
C MET A 6 20.63 1.84 5.47
N SER A 7 20.45 2.14 4.18
CA SER A 7 20.95 3.37 3.54
C SER A 7 20.15 4.64 3.88
N ALA A 8 19.31 4.60 4.90
CA ALA A 8 18.40 5.67 5.30
C ALA A 8 18.80 6.26 6.65
N SER A 9 18.28 7.46 6.97
CA SER A 9 18.52 8.12 8.27
C SER A 9 18.23 7.18 9.44
N ALA A 10 19.25 6.87 10.24
CA ALA A 10 19.13 5.97 11.38
C ALA A 10 18.05 6.41 12.38
N ALA A 11 17.87 7.73 12.55
CA ALA A 11 16.83 8.29 13.40
C ALA A 11 15.42 8.07 12.83
N SER A 12 15.22 8.31 11.53
CA SER A 12 13.92 8.12 10.88
C SER A 12 13.53 6.65 10.81
N VAL A 13 14.49 5.79 10.50
CA VAL A 13 14.30 4.33 10.48
C VAL A 13 14.02 3.80 11.88
N GLY A 14 14.76 4.28 12.89
CA GLY A 14 14.51 3.92 14.29
C GLY A 14 13.09 4.28 14.71
N CYS A 15 12.66 5.51 14.44
CA CYS A 15 11.31 5.99 14.75
C CYS A 15 10.22 5.14 14.06
N LEU A 16 10.42 4.77 12.79
CA LEU A 16 9.50 3.89 12.06
C LEU A 16 9.35 2.53 12.77
N PHE A 17 10.45 1.90 13.16
CA PHE A 17 10.39 0.60 13.82
C PHE A 17 9.86 0.69 15.26
N ASP A 18 10.06 1.81 15.94
CA ASP A 18 9.40 2.08 17.22
C ASP A 18 7.88 2.16 17.05
N LEU A 19 7.40 2.86 16.02
CA LEU A 19 5.98 2.90 15.68
C LEU A 19 5.43 1.52 15.36
N LEU A 20 6.11 0.74 14.52
CA LEU A 20 5.70 -0.63 14.19
C LEU A 20 5.72 -1.55 15.43
N SER A 21 6.59 -1.29 16.41
CA SER A 21 6.60 -2.04 17.68
C SER A 21 5.32 -1.80 18.49
N THR A 22 4.76 -0.59 18.45
CA THR A 22 3.47 -0.28 19.13
C THR A 22 2.28 -1.08 18.58
N THR A 23 2.39 -1.59 17.36
CA THR A 23 1.36 -2.44 16.73
C THR A 23 1.53 -3.93 17.06
N GLY A 24 2.64 -4.30 17.72
CA GLY A 24 3.03 -5.70 17.93
C GLY A 24 3.55 -6.40 16.68
N TRP A 25 3.82 -5.68 15.59
CA TRP A 25 4.35 -6.25 14.35
C TRP A 25 5.87 -6.43 14.38
N VAL A 26 6.55 -5.69 15.24
CA VAL A 26 8.01 -5.66 15.34
C VAL A 26 8.43 -5.84 16.80
N GLU A 27 9.47 -6.65 16.99
CA GLU A 27 10.28 -6.67 18.21
C GLU A 27 11.64 -6.01 17.92
N ARG A 28 12.04 -5.11 18.81
CA ARG A 28 13.29 -4.33 18.69
C ARG A 28 14.20 -4.56 19.89
N ALA A 29 15.42 -4.97 19.63
CA ALA A 29 16.51 -5.09 20.60
C ALA A 29 17.68 -4.18 20.14
N GLY A 30 17.65 -2.92 20.57
CA GLY A 30 18.65 -1.91 20.18
C GLY A 30 18.62 -1.60 18.68
N HIS A 31 19.62 -2.08 17.93
CA HIS A 31 19.72 -1.90 16.48
C HIS A 31 19.23 -3.13 15.70
N ILE A 32 18.82 -4.19 16.39
CA ILE A 32 18.26 -5.39 15.78
C ILE A 32 16.74 -5.31 15.82
N VAL A 33 16.13 -5.54 14.67
CA VAL A 33 14.68 -5.56 14.46
C VAL A 33 14.27 -6.90 13.87
N GLN A 34 13.20 -7.48 14.41
CA GLN A 34 12.57 -8.69 13.90
C GLN A 34 11.06 -8.50 13.74
N LEU A 35 10.50 -9.04 12.65
CA LEU A 35 9.05 -9.11 12.50
C LEU A 35 8.51 -10.24 13.39
N THR A 36 7.42 -9.97 14.09
CA THR A 36 6.65 -11.01 14.79
C THR A 36 5.86 -11.83 13.77
N GLY A 37 5.19 -12.90 14.21
CA GLY A 37 4.26 -13.65 13.34
C GLY A 37 3.18 -12.75 12.74
N CYS A 38 2.62 -11.84 13.54
CA CYS A 38 1.65 -10.84 13.08
C CYS A 38 2.28 -9.86 12.07
N GLY A 39 3.51 -9.40 12.31
CA GLY A 39 4.22 -8.52 11.38
C GLY A 39 4.55 -9.18 10.04
N CYS A 40 4.97 -10.45 10.06
CA CYS A 40 5.17 -11.24 8.85
C CYS A 40 3.87 -11.39 8.04
N TYR A 41 2.76 -11.68 8.71
CA TYR A 41 1.45 -11.77 8.05
C TYR A 41 1.00 -10.41 7.48
N ALA A 42 1.13 -9.33 8.26
CA ALA A 42 0.80 -7.99 7.81
C ALA A 42 1.61 -7.57 6.57
N ALA A 43 2.92 -7.85 6.57
CA ALA A 43 3.79 -7.61 5.42
C ALA A 43 3.38 -8.46 4.20
N HIS A 44 2.99 -9.72 4.42
CA HIS A 44 2.53 -10.62 3.36
C HIS A 44 1.28 -10.10 2.64
N ILE A 45 0.32 -9.54 3.38
CA ILE A 45 -0.94 -9.03 2.81
C ILE A 45 -0.88 -7.55 2.43
N ALA A 46 0.23 -6.85 2.69
CA ALA A 46 0.31 -5.39 2.53
C ALA A 46 -0.03 -4.92 1.11
N SER A 47 0.35 -5.68 0.09
CA SER A 47 0.05 -5.38 -1.32
C SER A 47 -1.45 -5.35 -1.63
N ALA A 48 -2.29 -6.09 -0.89
CA ALA A 48 -3.73 -6.10 -1.08
C ALA A 48 -4.37 -4.71 -0.82
N TYR A 49 -3.71 -3.87 -0.03
CA TYR A 49 -4.16 -2.49 0.23
C TYR A 49 -3.71 -1.49 -0.83
N GLY A 50 -2.95 -1.91 -1.86
CA GLY A 50 -2.42 -1.03 -2.89
C GLY A 50 -3.50 -0.22 -3.61
N VAL A 51 -4.64 -0.83 -3.94
CA VAL A 51 -5.78 -0.11 -4.53
C VAL A 51 -6.33 0.93 -3.57
N THR A 52 -6.58 0.56 -2.31
CA THR A 52 -7.14 1.48 -1.31
C THR A 52 -6.21 2.67 -1.04
N VAL A 53 -4.93 2.42 -0.79
CA VAL A 53 -3.93 3.47 -0.50
C VAL A 53 -3.67 4.35 -1.72
N SER A 54 -3.85 3.84 -2.94
CA SER A 54 -3.71 4.65 -4.15
C SER A 54 -4.64 5.87 -4.19
N TYR A 55 -5.77 5.85 -3.47
CA TYR A 55 -6.74 6.96 -3.38
C TYR A 55 -6.44 7.96 -2.26
N GLN A 56 -5.29 7.86 -1.57
CA GLN A 56 -4.88 8.86 -0.58
C GLN A 56 -4.97 10.31 -1.08
N PRO A 57 -4.63 10.66 -2.34
CA PRO A 57 -4.81 12.02 -2.86
C PRO A 57 -6.27 12.49 -2.85
N MET A 58 -7.22 11.61 -3.20
CA MET A 58 -8.66 11.91 -3.11
C MET A 58 -9.09 12.17 -1.66
N PHE A 59 -8.61 11.35 -0.71
CA PHE A 59 -8.95 11.53 0.71
C PHE A 59 -8.41 12.84 1.28
N ALA A 60 -7.27 13.33 0.79
CA ALA A 60 -6.71 14.62 1.20
C ALA A 60 -7.62 15.81 0.84
N VAL A 61 -8.48 15.68 -0.18
CA VAL A 61 -9.44 16.72 -0.61
C VAL A 61 -10.90 16.35 -0.31
N LEU A 62 -11.12 15.34 0.54
CA LEU A 62 -12.47 14.85 0.86
C LEU A 62 -13.42 15.95 1.37
N PRO A 63 -12.99 16.92 2.22
CA PRO A 63 -13.87 18.02 2.62
C PRO A 63 -14.36 18.87 1.45
N THR A 64 -13.50 19.13 0.44
CA THR A 64 -13.89 19.84 -0.78
C THR A 64 -14.89 19.05 -1.61
N LEU A 65 -14.71 17.72 -1.68
CA LEU A 65 -15.63 16.84 -2.41
C LEU A 65 -17.01 16.74 -1.74
N LEU A 66 -17.06 16.74 -0.40
CA LEU A 66 -18.30 16.55 0.35
C LEU A 66 -19.06 17.86 0.61
N PHE A 67 -18.34 18.95 0.90
CA PHE A 67 -18.94 20.19 1.40
C PHE A 67 -18.56 21.43 0.58
N GLY A 68 -17.68 21.27 -0.40
CA GLY A 68 -17.23 22.35 -1.29
C GLY A 68 -17.68 22.12 -2.73
N ASN A 69 -16.74 22.31 -3.67
CA ASN A 69 -16.98 22.06 -5.08
C ASN A 69 -16.49 20.66 -5.48
N ALA A 70 -17.42 19.73 -5.70
CA ALA A 70 -17.10 18.37 -6.17
C ALA A 70 -16.59 18.29 -7.62
N ARG A 71 -16.63 19.40 -8.38
CA ARG A 71 -16.20 19.50 -9.79
C ARG A 71 -14.77 20.01 -9.95
N ILE A 72 -13.93 19.90 -8.92
CA ILE A 72 -12.49 20.16 -9.05
C ILE A 72 -11.87 19.27 -10.14
N ALA A 73 -10.84 19.78 -10.80
CA ALA A 73 -10.14 19.06 -11.86
C ALA A 73 -9.58 17.73 -11.33
N ARG A 74 -9.88 16.65 -12.04
CA ARG A 74 -9.44 15.28 -11.69
C ARG A 74 -8.23 14.81 -12.47
N VAL A 75 -7.81 15.63 -13.43
CA VAL A 75 -6.72 15.39 -14.35
C VAL A 75 -5.94 16.70 -14.47
N ASP A 76 -4.62 16.62 -14.44
CA ASP A 76 -3.74 17.77 -14.61
C ASP A 76 -3.54 18.09 -16.11
N PRO A 77 -2.88 19.21 -16.47
CA PRO A 77 -2.64 19.57 -17.87
C PRO A 77 -1.82 18.54 -18.67
N SER A 78 -1.11 17.63 -18.00
CA SER A 78 -0.35 16.55 -18.65
C SER A 78 -1.19 15.29 -18.90
N GLY A 79 -2.44 15.27 -18.43
CA GLY A 79 -3.33 14.12 -18.56
C GLY A 79 -3.25 13.13 -17.39
N LEU A 80 -2.48 13.43 -16.33
CA LEU A 80 -2.36 12.55 -15.18
C LEU A 80 -3.50 12.76 -14.20
N GLU A 81 -4.02 11.66 -13.65
CA GLU A 81 -5.06 11.70 -12.64
C GLU A 81 -4.53 12.25 -11.32
N THR A 82 -5.21 13.25 -10.77
CA THR A 82 -4.77 13.96 -9.55
C THR A 82 -5.31 13.34 -8.27
N MET A 83 -6.38 12.54 -8.38
CA MET A 83 -7.10 11.96 -7.25
C MET A 83 -6.62 10.55 -6.88
N VAL A 84 -5.76 9.96 -7.69
CA VAL A 84 -5.30 8.58 -7.52
C VAL A 84 -3.85 8.46 -7.96
N ASN A 85 -3.04 7.74 -7.19
CA ASN A 85 -1.77 7.25 -7.68
C ASN A 85 -2.03 6.08 -8.65
N ARG A 86 -2.18 6.39 -9.95
CA ARG A 86 -2.56 5.39 -10.95
C ARG A 86 -1.59 4.21 -11.02
N ALA A 87 -0.28 4.44 -10.89
CA ALA A 87 0.70 3.35 -10.92
C ALA A 87 0.47 2.35 -9.77
N MET A 88 0.26 2.85 -8.55
CA MET A 88 -0.03 2.01 -7.38
C MET A 88 -1.39 1.31 -7.50
N ASN A 89 -2.40 2.00 -8.05
CA ASN A 89 -3.72 1.44 -8.27
C ASN A 89 -3.67 0.24 -9.23
N VAL A 90 -2.98 0.38 -10.36
CA VAL A 90 -2.80 -0.68 -11.36
C VAL A 90 -1.99 -1.83 -10.79
N TRP A 91 -0.90 -1.55 -10.09
CA TRP A 91 -0.07 -2.58 -9.46
C TRP A 91 -0.84 -3.39 -8.42
N GLY A 92 -1.53 -2.72 -7.49
CA GLY A 92 -2.33 -3.37 -6.45
C GLY A 92 -3.53 -4.13 -7.03
N GLY A 93 -4.22 -3.53 -8.00
CA GLY A 93 -5.37 -4.14 -8.67
C GLY A 93 -4.98 -5.36 -9.50
N GLY A 94 -3.87 -5.28 -10.23
CA GLY A 94 -3.31 -6.41 -10.96
C GLY A 94 -2.98 -7.59 -10.04
N GLY A 95 -2.36 -7.32 -8.88
CA GLY A 95 -2.12 -8.34 -7.85
C GLY A 95 -3.40 -9.04 -7.38
N ALA A 96 -4.47 -8.28 -7.14
CA ALA A 96 -5.76 -8.85 -6.74
C ALA A 96 -6.44 -9.64 -7.88
N HIS A 97 -6.32 -9.17 -9.13
CA HIS A 97 -6.99 -9.77 -10.28
C HIS A 97 -6.41 -11.13 -10.69
N ILE A 98 -5.12 -11.39 -10.41
CA ILE A 98 -4.46 -12.67 -10.70
C ILE A 98 -5.23 -13.86 -10.12
N THR A 99 -5.83 -13.71 -8.94
CA THR A 99 -6.61 -14.78 -8.30
C THR A 99 -7.85 -15.14 -9.12
N TYR A 100 -8.54 -14.16 -9.70
CA TYR A 100 -9.69 -14.41 -10.55
C TYR A 100 -9.28 -15.03 -11.89
N PHE A 101 -8.16 -14.58 -12.47
CA PHE A 101 -7.65 -15.14 -13.72
C PHE A 101 -7.30 -16.63 -13.58
N LYS A 102 -6.67 -17.04 -12.47
CA LYS A 102 -6.44 -18.47 -12.20
C LYS A 102 -7.73 -19.28 -12.20
N LYS A 103 -8.82 -18.74 -11.65
CA LYS A 103 -10.11 -19.43 -11.65
C LYS A 103 -10.74 -19.48 -13.04
N LEU A 104 -10.57 -18.41 -13.83
CA LEU A 104 -11.02 -18.40 -15.22
C LEU A 104 -10.25 -19.43 -16.07
N ASP A 105 -8.95 -19.62 -15.83
CA ASP A 105 -8.15 -20.62 -16.54
C ASP A 105 -8.74 -22.04 -16.37
N GLU A 106 -9.16 -22.40 -15.15
CA GLU A 106 -9.84 -23.67 -14.89
C GLU A 106 -11.13 -23.82 -15.70
N ILE A 107 -11.95 -22.77 -15.76
CA ILE A 107 -13.22 -22.78 -16.50
C ILE A 107 -12.98 -22.91 -18.01
N VAL A 108 -11.96 -22.25 -18.55
CA VAL A 108 -11.62 -22.32 -19.97
C VAL A 108 -11.21 -23.73 -20.36
N VAL A 109 -10.40 -24.40 -19.53
CA VAL A 109 -10.00 -25.81 -19.73
C VAL A 109 -11.20 -26.75 -19.68
N ASP A 110 -12.21 -26.47 -18.85
CA ASP A 110 -13.41 -27.31 -18.78
C ASP A 110 -14.32 -27.19 -20.02
N ILE A 111 -14.28 -26.06 -20.74
CA ILE A 111 -15.15 -25.80 -21.89
C ILE A 111 -14.61 -26.39 -23.21
N PHE A 112 -13.29 -26.42 -23.39
CA PHE A 112 -12.62 -26.70 -24.67
C PHE A 112 -11.73 -27.94 -24.60
#